data_AF-A0AB34TDT3-F1
#
_entry.id   AF-A0AB34TDT3-F1
#
_cell.length_a   1.000
_cell.length_b   1.000
_cell.length_c   1.000
_cell.angle_alpha   90.00
_cell.angle_beta   90.00
_cell.angle_gamma   90.00
#
_symmetry.space_group_name_H-M   'P 1'
#
loop_
_entity.id
_entity.type
_entity.pdbx_description
1 polymer ?
#
loop_
_entity_poly.entity_id
_entity_poly.type
_entity_poly.pdbx_seq_one_letter_code
_entity_poly.pdbx_strand_id
1 'polypeptide(L)' 'MSLSDRLRRIEQQQEEQRITTAGIAQQLTVLIKALADDGGDEQEEPARSLDGELVPGERDQSQSLG' A
#
# COMPACT_ATOMS: atom_id res chain seq x y z
N MET A 1 38.40 3.35 22.53
CA MET A 1 37.01 3.81 22.68
C MET A 1 36.43 3.18 23.92
N SER A 2 35.78 3.96 24.77
CA SER A 2 35.15 3.47 26.00
C SER A 2 33.83 2.75 25.70
N LEU A 3 33.39 1.87 26.61
CA LEU A 3 32.05 1.29 26.57
C LEU A 3 30.96 2.37 26.59
N SER A 4 31.18 3.46 27.33
CA SER A 4 30.27 4.60 27.38
C SER A 4 30.12 5.29 26.01
N ASP A 5 31.21 5.40 25.25
CA ASP A 5 31.16 5.99 23.90
C ASP A 5 30.37 5.10 22.93
N ARG A 6 30.49 3.77 23.08
CA ARG A 6 29.74 2.81 22.28
C ARG A 6 28.25 2.83 22.63
N LEU A 7 27.90 2.89 23.92
CA LEU A 7 26.51 3.01 24.37
C LEU A 7 25.86 4.29 23.84
N ARG A 8 26.54 5.43 23.98
CA ARG A 8 26.04 6.71 23.47
C ARG A 8 25.76 6.69 21.96
N ARG A 9 26.63 6.04 21.18
CA ARG A 9 26.40 5.88 19.73
C ARG A 9 25.20 5.00 19.41
N ILE A 10 25.01 3.91 20.17
CA ILE A 10 23.86 3.01 19.98
C ILE A 10 22.57 3.75 20.30
N GLU A 11 22.51 4.49 21.40
CA GLU A 11 21.35 5.30 21.78
C GLU A 11 21.02 6.33 20.70
N GLN A 12 22.03 7.03 20.19
CA GLN A 12 21.86 7.99 19.10
C GLN A 12 21.32 7.32 17.83
N GLN A 13 21.90 6.18 17.42
CA GLN A 13 21.43 5.44 16.26
C GLN A 13 20.00 4.93 16.42
N GLN A 14 19.62 4.48 17.63
CA GLN A 14 18.26 4.04 17.91
C GLN A 14 17.25 5.19 17.79
N GLU A 15 17.60 6.38 18.29
CA GLU A 15 16.74 7.55 18.17
C GLU A 15 16.58 8.00 16.71
N GLU A 16 17.68 8.05 15.96
CA GLU A 16 17.65 8.36 14.51
C GLU A 16 16.79 7.35 13.74
N GLN A 17 16.89 6.06 14.06
CA GLN A 17 16.05 5.01 13.47
C GLN A 17 14.58 5.19 13.84
N ARG A 18 14.26 5.54 15.08
CA ARG A 18 12.87 5.78 15.52
C ARG A 18 12.25 6.96 14.76
N ILE A 19 12.97 8.08 14.67
CA ILE A 19 12.53 9.26 13.94
C ILE A 19 12.30 8.93 12.47
N THR A 20 13.26 8.24 11.85
CA THR A 20 13.17 7.84 10.43
C THR A 20 11.98 6.92 10.18
N THR A 21 11.79 5.92 11.03
CA THR A 21 10.68 4.95 10.91
C THR A 21 9.33 5.64 11.06
N ALA A 22 9.20 6.56 12.02
CA ALA A 22 7.98 7.35 12.20
C ALA A 22 7.67 8.22 10.98
N GLY A 23 8.68 8.87 10.40
CA GLY A 23 8.54 9.65 9.16
C GLY A 23 8.07 8.81 7.98
N ILE A 24 8.67 7.62 7.78
CA ILE A 24 8.26 6.68 6.73
C ILE A 24 6.82 6.23 6.95
N ALA A 25 6.44 5.86 8.18
CA ALA A 25 5.08 5.43 8.49
C ALA A 25 4.05 6.52 8.18
N GLN A 26 4.39 7.78 8.45
CA GLN A 26 3.54 8.93 8.13
C GLN A 26 3.40 9.12 6.61
N GLN A 27 4.51 9.04 5.87
CA GLN A 27 4.49 9.14 4.40
C GLN A 27 3.67 8.01 3.76
N LEU A 28 3.82 6.77 4.25
CA LEU A 28 3.02 5.64 3.79
C LEU A 28 1.53 5.84 4.09
N THR A 29 1.19 6.37 5.26
CA THR A 29 -0.20 6.67 5.61
C THR A 29 -0.81 7.68 4.64
N VAL A 30 -0.06 8.73 4.29
CA VAL A 30 -0.49 9.73 3.30
C VAL A 30 -0.67 9.10 1.93
N LEU A 31 0.26 8.24 1.50
CA LEU A 31 0.18 7.55 0.21
C LEU A 31 -1.02 6.60 0.14
N ILE A 32 -1.25 5.80 1.18
CA ILE A 32 -2.40 4.90 1.28
C ILE A 32 -3.70 5.69 1.19
N LYS A 33 -3.78 6.83 1.88
CA LYS A 33 -4.94 7.71 1.81
C LYS A 33 -5.14 8.27 0.39
N ALA A 34 -4.08 8.75 -0.25
CA ALA A 34 -4.15 9.26 -1.62
C ALA A 34 -4.63 8.19 -2.61
N LEU A 35 -4.14 6.95 -2.48
CA LEU A 35 -4.59 5.82 -3.31
C LEU A 35 -6.05 5.43 -3.03
N ALA A 36 -6.49 5.49 -1.78
CA ALA A 36 -7.88 5.23 -1.42
C ALA A 36 -8.83 6.33 -1.94
N ASP A 37 -8.37 7.58 -1.91
CA ASP A 37 -9.11 8.74 -2.45
C ASP A 37 -9.15 8.70 -4.00
N ASP A 38 -8.13 8.14 -4.66
CA ASP A 38 -8.04 7.97 -6.13
C ASP A 38 -8.83 6.74 -6.63
N GLY A 39 -8.91 5.66 -5.84
CA GLY A 39 -9.65 4.43 -6.18
C GLY A 39 -11.17 4.51 -6.03
N GLY A 40 -11.73 5.70 -5.80
CA GLY A 40 -13.16 5.93 -5.53
C GLY A 40 -14.06 6.05 -6.77
N ASP A 41 -13.49 6.18 -7.98
CA ASP A 41 -14.28 6.50 -9.18
C ASP A 41 -14.32 5.40 -10.27
N GLU A 42 -13.65 4.26 -10.08
CA GLU A 42 -13.63 3.18 -11.10
C GLU A 42 -13.73 1.77 -10.47
N GLN A 43 -14.63 1.57 -9.51
CA GLN A 43 -15.22 0.24 -9.39
C GLN A 43 -16.06 0.04 -10.66
N GLU A 44 -15.48 -0.61 -11.67
CA GLU A 44 -16.21 -1.15 -12.83
C GLU A 44 -17.43 -1.91 -12.28
N GLU A 45 -18.58 -1.24 -12.23
CA GLU A 45 -19.83 -1.96 -12.07
C GLU A 45 -19.87 -2.96 -13.23
N PRO A 46 -20.06 -4.26 -12.96
CA PRO A 46 -20.22 -5.23 -14.04
C PRO A 46 -21.31 -4.69 -14.98
N ALA A 47 -20.95 -4.52 -16.25
CA ALA A 47 -21.87 -4.01 -17.26
C ALA A 47 -23.18 -4.78 -17.16
N ARG A 48 -24.32 -4.06 -17.08
CA ARG A 48 -25.63 -4.68 -17.02
C ARG A 48 -26.24 -4.69 -18.42
N SER A 49 -26.96 -5.75 -18.75
CA SER A 49 -27.76 -5.80 -19.97
C SER A 49 -28.89 -4.77 -19.90
N LEU A 50 -29.55 -4.49 -21.03
CA LEU A 50 -30.73 -3.61 -21.07
C LEU A 50 -31.88 -4.12 -20.18
N ASP A 51 -31.88 -5.41 -19.86
CA ASP A 51 -32.83 -6.07 -18.98
C ASP A 51 -32.37 -6.10 -17.50
N GLY A 52 -31.21 -5.51 -17.20
CA GLY A 52 -30.66 -5.40 -15.85
C GLY A 52 -29.89 -6.62 -15.35
N GLU A 53 -29.69 -7.63 -16.18
CA GLU A 53 -28.88 -8.81 -15.83
C GLU A 53 -27.38 -8.49 -15.90
N LEU A 54 -26.58 -9.09 -15.01
CA LEU A 54 -25.12 -8.93 -15.02
C LEU A 54 -24.54 -9.56 -16.30
N VAL A 55 -23.87 -8.76 -17.13
CA VAL A 55 -23.14 -9.28 -18.29
C VAL A 55 -21.90 -9.99 -17.76
N PRO A 56 -21.69 -11.28 -18.06
CA PRO A 56 -20.45 -11.95 -17.73
C PRO A 56 -19.30 -11.21 -18.42
N GLY A 57 -18.37 -10.66 -17.65
CA GLY A 57 -17.16 -10.04 -18.22
C GLY A 57 -16.38 -11.06 -19.06
N GLU A 58 -15.64 -10.57 -20.06
CA GLU A 58 -14.73 -11.41 -20.85
C GLU A 58 -13.70 -12.01 -19.91
N ARG A 59 -13.94 -13.24 -19.47
CA ARG A 59 -12.94 -14.02 -18.74
C ARG A 59 -11.83 -14.28 -19.74
N ASP A 60 -10.65 -13.72 -19.50
CA ASP A 60 -9.46 -14.09 -20.24
C ASP A 60 -9.23 -15.61 -20.10
N GLN A 61 -9.58 -16.35 -21.14
CA GLN A 61 -9.45 -17.82 -21.20
C GLN A 61 -8.03 -18.25 -21.54
N SER A 62 -7.04 -17.34 -21.53
CA SER A 62 -5.63 -17.65 -21.78
C SER A 62 -5.02 -18.65 -20.78
N GLN A 63 -5.71 -18.96 -19.68
CA GLN A 63 -5.31 -19.97 -18.69
C GLN A 63 -6.03 -21.33 -18.86
N SER A 64 -6.64 -21.62 -20.01
CA SER A 64 -7.05 -22.99 -20.35
C SER A 64 -5.84 -23.82 -20.81
N LEU A 65 -4.93 -24.14 -19.88
CA LEU A 65 -3.94 -25.18 -20.12
C LEU A 65 -4.61 -26.54 -19.92
N GLY A 66 -4.63 -27.35 -20.97
CA GLY A 66 -5.17 -28.71 -21.00
C GLY A 66 -4.39 -29.71 -20.16
#